data_AF-A0A7S4M3R2-F1
#
_entry.id   AF-A0A7S4M3R2-F1
#
_cell.length_a   1.000
_cell.length_b   1.000
_cell.length_c   1.000
_cell.angle_alpha   90.00
_cell.angle_beta   90.00
_cell.angle_gamma   90.00
#
_symmetry.space_group_name_H-M   'P 1'
#
loop_
_entity.id
_entity.type
_entity.pdbx_description
1 polymer ?
#
loop_
_entity_poly.entity_id
_entity_poly.type
_entity_poly.pdbx_seq_one_letter_code
_entity_poly.pdbx_strand_id
1 'polypeptide(L)'
;LTLFLHDPLSAFCALAGVKVTSTITRGKCEKLVLASFPELTRLLVEAADTSPAILSFAHDPFARTLLLRFALCATAYRLQKRSQRLIVDRKLLPPRCEPPLPAALPES
;
A
#
# COMPACT_ATOMS: atom_id res chain seq x y z
N LEU A 1 -5.56 -10.36 -2.80
CA LEU A 1 -5.46 -9.27 -1.79
C LEU A 1 -4.25 -9.47 -0.85
N THR A 2 -4.04 -10.67 -0.28
CA THR A 2 -2.92 -10.97 0.62
C THR A 2 -1.53 -10.85 -0.02
N LEU A 3 -1.40 -10.99 -1.35
CA LEU A 3 -0.11 -10.88 -2.03
C LEU A 3 0.58 -9.54 -1.76
N PHE A 4 -0.16 -8.43 -1.64
CA PHE A 4 0.45 -7.14 -1.28
C PHE A 4 1.13 -7.14 0.09
N LEU A 5 0.66 -7.96 1.03
CA LEU A 5 1.20 -8.05 2.39
C LEU A 5 2.54 -8.80 2.45
N HIS A 6 2.81 -9.65 1.47
CA HIS A 6 4.05 -10.44 1.40
C HIS A 6 5.00 -9.95 0.30
N ASP A 7 4.46 -9.56 -0.85
CA ASP A 7 5.18 -9.10 -2.03
C ASP A 7 4.40 -7.96 -2.74
N PRO A 8 4.49 -6.72 -2.23
CA PRO A 8 3.77 -5.57 -2.77
C PRO A 8 4.16 -5.26 -4.21
N LEU A 9 5.40 -5.54 -4.62
CA LEU A 9 5.87 -5.26 -5.97
C LEU A 9 5.26 -6.23 -6.99
N SER A 10 5.29 -7.53 -6.71
CA SER A 10 4.62 -8.50 -7.59
C SER A 10 3.13 -8.23 -7.70
N ALA A 11 2.50 -7.89 -6.57
CA ALA A 11 1.08 -7.58 -6.55
C ALA A 11 0.76 -6.31 -7.37
N PHE A 12 1.59 -5.28 -7.27
CA PHE A 12 1.50 -4.09 -8.10
C PHE A 12 1.71 -4.39 -9.59
N CYS A 13 2.74 -5.16 -9.96
CA CYS A 13 2.98 -5.57 -11.33
C CYS A 13 1.78 -6.33 -11.93
N ALA A 14 1.21 -7.28 -11.17
CA ALA A 14 0.01 -8.01 -11.58
C ALA A 14 -1.18 -7.06 -11.78
N LEU A 15 -1.38 -6.09 -10.87
CA LEU A 15 -2.44 -5.10 -10.95
C LEU A 15 -2.28 -4.17 -12.18
N ALA A 16 -1.05 -3.76 -12.47
CA ALA A 16 -0.69 -2.91 -13.60
C ALA A 16 -0.59 -3.66 -14.94
N GLY A 17 -0.74 -4.98 -14.95
CA GLY A 17 -0.62 -5.80 -16.16
C GLY A 17 0.83 -6.01 -16.65
N VAL A 18 1.82 -5.79 -15.79
CA VAL A 18 3.24 -6.01 -16.08
C VAL A 18 3.55 -7.50 -15.90
N LYS A 19 3.84 -8.20 -17.01
CA LYS A 19 4.01 -9.66 -17.01
C LYS A 19 5.44 -10.13 -16.71
N VAL A 20 6.46 -9.40 -17.14
CA VAL A 20 7.86 -9.78 -16.95
C VAL A 20 8.68 -8.53 -16.64
N THR A 21 9.36 -8.54 -15.50
CA THR A 21 10.30 -7.50 -15.08
C THR A 21 11.66 -8.16 -14.91
N SER A 22 12.72 -7.57 -15.47
CA SER A 22 14.08 -8.10 -15.26
C SER A 22 14.43 -8.14 -13.76
N THR A 23 15.26 -9.10 -13.33
CA THR A 23 15.69 -9.22 -11.93
C THR A 23 16.36 -7.94 -11.43
N ILE A 24 17.10 -7.25 -12.31
CA ILE A 24 17.75 -5.97 -12.02
C ILE A 24 16.73 -4.86 -11.77
N THR A 25 15.75 -4.71 -12.66
CA THR A 25 14.68 -3.72 -12.52
C THR A 25 13.87 -3.98 -11.26
N ARG A 26 13.55 -5.25 -11.00
CA ARG A 26 12.82 -5.67 -9.80
C ARG A 26 13.57 -5.26 -8.53
N GLY A 27 14.85 -5.57 -8.42
CA GLY A 27 15.67 -5.20 -7.27
C GLY A 27 15.78 -3.69 -7.06
N LYS A 28 15.78 -2.89 -8.14
CA LYS A 28 15.72 -1.42 -8.04
C LYS A 28 14.37 -0.94 -7.48
N CYS A 29 13.27 -1.49 -7.98
CA CYS A 29 11.92 -1.15 -7.49
C CYS A 29 11.72 -1.55 -6.02
N GLU A 30 12.19 -2.73 -5.60
CA GLU A 30 12.12 -3.15 -4.21
C GLU A 30 12.88 -2.18 -3.28
N LYS A 31 14.07 -1.74 -3.69
CA LYS A 31 14.83 -0.72 -2.95
C LYS A 31 14.10 0.61 -2.86
N LEU A 32 13.46 1.07 -3.94
CA LEU A 32 12.68 2.32 -3.93
C LEU A 32 11.48 2.22 -2.97
N VAL A 33 10.75 1.10 -2.99
CA VAL A 33 9.63 0.86 -2.08
C VAL A 33 10.13 0.89 -0.64
N LEU A 34 11.19 0.16 -0.30
CA LEU A 34 11.75 0.14 1.05
C LEU A 34 12.28 1.51 1.48
N ALA A 35 12.91 2.27 0.58
CA ALA A 35 13.41 3.61 0.88
C ALA A 35 12.28 4.62 1.19
N SER A 36 11.06 4.38 0.70
CA SER A 36 9.90 5.22 1.00
C SER A 36 9.29 4.96 2.39
N PHE A 37 9.56 3.80 3.00
CA PHE A 37 8.88 3.38 4.24
C PHE A 37 9.09 4.32 5.44
N PRO A 38 10.29 4.87 5.69
CA PRO A 38 10.47 5.83 6.78
C PRO A 38 9.60 7.07 6.63
N GLU A 39 9.55 7.64 5.42
CA GLU A 39 8.76 8.83 5.15
C GLU A 39 7.26 8.56 5.21
N LEU A 40 6.81 7.43 4.65
CA LEU A 40 5.41 7.02 4.78
C LEU A 40 5.00 6.76 6.23
N THR A 41 5.90 6.22 7.05
CA THR A 41 5.67 6.06 8.50
C THR A 41 5.53 7.41 9.18
N ARG A 42 6.41 8.36 8.86
CA ARG A 42 6.39 9.71 9.41
C ARG A 42 5.06 10.40 9.08
N LEU A 43 4.65 10.40 7.81
CA LEU A 43 3.37 10.96 7.35
C LEU A 43 2.17 10.30 8.04
N LEU A 44 2.21 8.98 8.22
CA LEU A 44 1.16 8.24 8.91
C LEU A 44 1.05 8.64 10.39
N VAL A 45 2.18 8.83 11.07
CA VAL A 45 2.20 9.19 12.50
C VAL A 45 1.82 10.66 12.72
N GLU A 46 2.21 11.56 11.82
CA GLU A 46 1.94 12.99 11.93
C GLU A 46 0.54 13.41 11.46
N ALA A 47 -0.20 12.54 10.77
CA ALA A 47 -1.55 12.86 10.32
C ALA A 47 -2.51 13.09 11.51
N ALA A 48 -3.28 14.17 11.44
CA ALA A 48 -4.11 14.65 12.55
C ALA A 48 -5.25 13.69 12.93
N ASP A 49 -5.71 12.88 11.99
CA ASP A 49 -6.79 11.89 12.14
C ASP A 49 -6.27 10.47 12.43
N THR A 50 -4.97 10.30 12.71
CA THR A 50 -4.39 9.00 13.01
C THR A 50 -4.89 8.45 14.35
N SER A 51 -5.58 7.31 14.28
CA SER A 51 -6.09 6.65 15.48
C SER A 51 -4.96 6.11 16.38
N PRO A 52 -5.17 6.01 17.71
CA PRO A 52 -4.18 5.45 18.64
C PRO A 52 -3.72 4.02 18.28
N ALA A 53 -4.62 3.19 17.75
CA ALA A 53 -4.26 1.84 17.34
C ALA A 53 -3.29 1.83 16.15
N ILE A 54 -3.46 2.75 15.18
CA ILE A 54 -2.52 2.93 14.07
C ILE A 54 -1.16 3.38 14.59
N LEU A 55 -1.11 4.29 15.57
CA LEU A 55 0.13 4.69 16.22
C LEU A 55 0.82 3.50 16.89
N SER A 56 0.08 2.68 17.66
CA SER A 56 0.62 1.47 18.28
C SER A 56 1.21 0.50 17.25
N PHE A 57 0.52 0.27 16.13
CA PHE A 57 1.05 -0.55 15.04
C PHE A 57 2.27 0.07 14.36
N ALA A 58 2.31 1.39 14.23
CA ALA A 58 3.46 2.10 13.66
C ALA A 58 4.72 1.97 14.55
N HIS A 59 4.58 1.77 15.87
CA HIS A 59 5.73 1.55 16.76
C HIS A 59 6.31 0.13 16.64
N ASP A 60 5.49 -0.89 16.41
CA ASP A 60 5.96 -2.27 16.19
C ASP A 60 6.54 -2.45 14.77
N PRO A 61 7.79 -2.94 14.61
CA PRO A 61 8.42 -3.05 13.28
C PRO A 61 7.68 -3.98 12.30
N PHE A 62 7.12 -5.08 12.80
CA PHE A 62 6.43 -6.05 11.96
C PHE A 62 5.07 -5.51 11.53
N ALA A 63 4.28 -4.99 12.46
CA ALA A 63 3.00 -4.38 12.19
C ALA A 63 3.13 -3.13 11.32
N ARG A 64 4.13 -2.27 11.57
CA ARG A 64 4.45 -1.13 10.68
C ARG A 64 4.72 -1.58 9.26
N THR A 65 5.48 -2.66 9.07
CA THR A 65 5.75 -3.20 7.73
C THR A 65 4.46 -3.66 7.05
N LEU A 66 3.58 -4.38 7.76
CA LEU A 66 2.29 -4.80 7.23
C LEU A 66 1.39 -3.61 6.88
N LEU A 67 1.38 -2.60 7.74
CA LEU A 67 0.59 -1.39 7.58
C LEU A 67 1.00 -0.58 6.35
N LEU A 68 2.31 -0.40 6.13
CA LEU A 68 2.84 0.28 4.95
C LEU A 68 2.58 -0.50 3.66
N ARG A 69 2.70 -1.84 3.70
CA ARG A 69 2.34 -2.71 2.57
C ARG A 69 0.86 -2.64 2.25
N PHE A 70 0.00 -2.58 3.27
CA PHE A 70 -1.43 -2.35 3.09
C PHE A 70 -1.72 -0.96 2.51
N ALA A 71 -1.05 0.09 2.98
CA ALA A 71 -1.18 1.44 2.43
C ALA A 71 -0.81 1.46 0.93
N LEU A 72 0.31 0.83 0.54
CA LEU A 72 0.66 0.66 -0.88
C LEU A 72 -0.44 -0.05 -1.68
N CYS A 73 -1.03 -1.11 -1.12
CA CYS A 73 -2.16 -1.82 -1.73
C CYS A 73 -3.35 -0.87 -1.96
N ALA A 74 -3.78 -0.16 -0.91
CA ALA A 74 -4.91 0.77 -0.98
C ALA A 74 -4.69 1.84 -2.05
N THR A 75 -3.50 2.45 -2.08
CA THR A 75 -3.14 3.47 -3.07
C THR A 75 -3.08 2.89 -4.48
N ALA A 76 -2.45 1.73 -4.67
CA ALA A 76 -2.36 1.08 -5.99
C ALA A 76 -3.74 0.76 -6.58
N TYR A 77 -4.69 0.31 -5.76
CA TYR A 77 -6.07 0.06 -6.19
C TYR A 77 -6.80 1.34 -6.57
N ARG A 78 -6.58 2.43 -5.81
CA ARG A 78 -7.16 3.75 -6.13
C ARG A 78 -6.58 4.33 -7.40
N LEU A 79 -5.31 4.11 -7.72
CA LEU A 79 -4.68 4.66 -8.94
C LEU A 79 -5.03 3.88 -10.22
N GLN A 80 -5.34 2.60 -10.13
CA GLN A 80 -5.55 1.76 -11.31
C GLN A 80 -6.99 1.85 -11.83
N LYS A 81 -7.17 2.46 -13.03
CA LYS A 81 -8.47 2.64 -13.69
C LYS A 81 -9.29 1.35 -13.81
N ARG A 82 -8.63 0.21 -14.09
CA ARG A 82 -9.31 -1.09 -14.18
C ARG A 82 -9.88 -1.50 -12.83
N SER A 83 -9.10 -1.34 -11.76
CA SER A 83 -9.53 -1.64 -10.38
C SER A 83 -10.69 -0.74 -9.97
N GLN A 84 -10.60 0.56 -10.25
CA GLN A 84 -11.70 1.52 -10.01
C GLN A 84 -13.00 1.07 -10.71
N ARG A 85 -12.94 0.74 -12.01
CA ARG A 85 -14.12 0.26 -12.76
C ARG A 85 -14.72 -1.00 -12.15
N LEU A 86 -13.87 -1.97 -11.78
CA LEU A 86 -14.35 -3.21 -11.15
C LEU A 86 -14.98 -2.96 -9.77
N ILE A 87 -14.52 -1.96 -9.02
CA ILE A 87 -15.14 -1.54 -7.76
C ILE A 87 -16.52 -0.90 -8.00
N VAL A 88 -16.64 0.00 -8.99
CA VAL A 88 -17.91 0.63 -9.37
C VAL A 88 -18.93 -0.42 -9.84
N ASP A 89 -18.49 -1.39 -10.64
CA ASP A 89 -19.29 -2.52 -11.10
C ASP A 89 -19.62 -3.55 -9.99
N ARG A 90 -19.14 -3.32 -8.76
CA ARG A 90 -19.26 -4.26 -7.62
C ARG A 90 -18.65 -5.65 -7.89
N LYS A 91 -17.76 -5.75 -8.85
CA LYS A 91 -17.01 -6.97 -9.22
C LYS A 91 -15.74 -7.16 -8.39
N LEU A 92 -15.34 -6.13 -7.64
CA LEU A 92 -14.16 -6.13 -6.79
C LEU A 92 -14.42 -5.32 -5.52
N LEU A 93 -14.09 -5.89 -4.37
CA LEU A 93 -14.12 -5.15 -3.10
C LEU A 93 -12.85 -4.33 -2.95
N PRO A 94 -12.93 -3.05 -2.53
CA PRO A 94 -11.75 -2.27 -2.23
C PRO A 94 -11.04 -2.85 -0.99
N PRO A 95 -9.71 -2.70 -0.89
CA PRO A 95 -9.01 -3.00 0.36
C PRO A 95 -9.57 -2.14 1.50
N ARG A 96 -9.83 -2.77 2.65
CA ARG A 96 -10.35 -2.13 3.85
C ARG A 96 -9.47 -2.48 5.04
N CYS A 97 -9.31 -1.55 5.97
CA CYS A 97 -8.66 -1.75 7.25
C CYS A 97 -9.53 -1.16 8.36
N GLU A 98 -9.45 -1.75 9.54
CA GLU A 98 -10.08 -1.24 10.76
C GLU A 98 -9.00 -1.15 11.84
N PRO A 99 -8.74 0.04 12.41
CA PRO A 99 -9.32 1.34 12.04
C PRO A 99 -8.89 1.79 10.62
N PRO A 100 -9.65 2.69 9.96
CA PRO A 100 -9.29 3.21 8.65
C PRO A 100 -7.95 3.97 8.70
N LEU A 101 -7.19 3.88 7.61
CA LEU A 101 -5.99 4.72 7.42
C LEU A 101 -6.40 6.21 7.33
N PRO A 102 -5.54 7.13 7.82
CA PRO A 102 -5.73 8.56 7.65
C PRO A 102 -6.00 8.94 6.19
N ALA A 103 -6.89 9.90 5.97
CA ALA A 103 -7.20 10.37 4.61
C ALA A 103 -5.98 11.00 3.90
N ALA A 104 -4.98 11.42 4.68
CA ALA A 104 -3.80 12.18 4.25
C ALA A 104 -2.69 11.38 3.53
N LEU A 105 -2.89 10.10 3.19
CA LEU A 105 -1.94 9.43 2.29
C LEU A 105 -2.03 10.09 0.91
N PRO A 106 -0.97 10.74 0.43
CA PRO A 106 -1.05 11.74 -0.63
C PRO A 106 -1.69 11.19 -1.89
N GLU A 107 -2.74 11.86 -2.36
CA GLU A 107 -3.21 11.75 -3.74
C GLU A 107 -2.26 12.56 -4.62
N SER A 108 -1.18 11.93 -5.07
CA SER A 108 -0.27 12.41 -6.14
C SER A 108 0.47 13.73 -5.88
#